data_AF-A0A1M3P857-F1
#
_entry.id   AF-A0A1M3P857-F1
#
_cell.length_a   1.000
_cell.length_b   1.000
_cell.length_c   1.000
_cell.angle_alpha   90.00
_cell.angle_beta   90.00
_cell.angle_gamma   90.00
#
_symmetry.space_group_name_H-M   'P 1'
#
loop_
_entity.id
_entity.type
_entity.pdbx_description
1 polymer ?
#
loop_
_entity_poly.entity_id
_entity_poly.type
_entity_poly.pdbx_seq_one_letter_code
_entity_poly.pdbx_strand_id
1 'polypeptide(L)'
;MIRIDHLDHLVLTVASIDESCDFYARVLGMGVETFGEGRKALTFGNQKINLHRAGHEFEPKAERPTPGSADLCFISTTPLDDIIAHLQAESVAIEDGPVRRTGATGPILSVYFRDPDRNLIEVSNIVS
;
A
#
# COMPACT_ATOMS: atom_id res chain seq x y z
N MET A 1 -22.08 6.03 -22.55
CA MET A 1 -21.01 6.68 -21.76
C MET A 1 -20.44 5.63 -20.82
N ILE A 2 -19.11 5.50 -20.74
CA ILE A 2 -18.48 4.53 -19.84
C ILE A 2 -18.52 5.10 -18.41
N ARG A 3 -18.80 4.25 -17.42
CA ARG A 3 -18.78 4.59 -16.00
C ARG A 3 -17.89 3.59 -15.27
N ILE A 4 -16.82 4.08 -14.63
CA ILE A 4 -15.96 3.29 -13.75
C ILE A 4 -16.55 3.32 -12.34
N ASP A 5 -16.48 2.20 -11.64
CA ASP A 5 -17.04 2.06 -10.29
C ASP A 5 -15.96 2.27 -9.21
N HIS A 6 -14.92 1.43 -9.23
CA HIS A 6 -13.81 1.50 -8.28
C HIS A 6 -12.52 0.93 -8.89
N LEU A 7 -11.39 1.12 -8.20
CA LEU A 7 -10.13 0.43 -8.50
C LEU A 7 -10.14 -0.95 -7.85
N ASP A 8 -10.12 -2.02 -8.65
CA ASP A 8 -10.11 -3.40 -8.13
C ASP A 8 -8.74 -3.76 -7.53
N HIS A 9 -7.68 -3.55 -8.30
CA HIS A 9 -6.30 -3.78 -7.88
C HIS A 9 -5.32 -2.89 -8.64
N LEU A 10 -4.08 -2.88 -8.16
CA LEU A 10 -2.93 -2.32 -8.87
C LEU A 10 -1.75 -3.30 -8.82
N VAL A 11 -0.69 -3.01 -9.57
CA VAL A 11 0.55 -3.80 -9.56
C VAL A 11 1.67 -2.94 -8.98
N LEU A 12 2.38 -3.46 -7.98
CA LEU A 12 3.68 -2.93 -7.58
C LEU A 12 4.79 -3.76 -8.21
N THR A 13 5.74 -3.07 -8.84
CA THR A 13 7.03 -3.68 -9.18
C THR A 13 7.95 -3.48 -8.00
N VAL A 14 8.51 -4.56 -7.46
CA VAL A 14 9.29 -4.57 -6.20
C VAL A 14 10.63 -5.25 -6.40
N ALA A 15 11.65 -4.86 -5.65
CA ALA A 15 12.95 -5.51 -5.70
C ALA A 15 12.91 -6.94 -5.17
N SER A 16 12.13 -7.16 -4.09
CA SER A 16 11.98 -8.46 -3.42
C SER A 16 10.53 -8.70 -3.02
N ILE A 17 9.91 -9.73 -3.60
CA ILE A 17 8.52 -10.09 -3.26
C ILE A 17 8.39 -10.49 -1.79
N ASP A 18 9.37 -11.23 -1.26
CA ASP A 18 9.31 -11.72 0.12
C ASP A 18 9.44 -10.57 1.13
N GLU A 19 10.31 -9.59 0.88
CA GLU A 19 10.45 -8.40 1.74
C GLU A 19 9.19 -7.53 1.69
N SER A 20 8.60 -7.33 0.51
CA SER A 20 7.32 -6.62 0.41
C SER A 20 6.21 -7.39 1.13
N CYS A 21 6.12 -8.71 0.94
CA CYS A 21 5.13 -9.54 1.63
C CYS A 21 5.26 -9.45 3.15
N ASP A 22 6.46 -9.61 3.70
CA ASP A 22 6.71 -9.47 5.14
C ASP A 22 6.32 -8.07 5.64
N PHE A 23 6.79 -7.02 4.96
CA PHE A 23 6.51 -5.64 5.34
C PHE A 23 5.01 -5.36 5.39
N TYR A 24 4.29 -5.61 4.31
CA TYR A 24 2.87 -5.27 4.24
C TYR A 24 1.99 -6.15 5.14
N ALA A 25 2.38 -7.41 5.37
CA ALA A 25 1.69 -8.28 6.31
C ALA A 25 1.86 -7.80 7.76
N ARG A 26 3.09 -7.46 8.16
CA ARG A 26 3.41 -7.04 9.53
C ARG A 26 2.98 -5.60 9.83
N VAL A 27 3.28 -4.68 8.92
CA VAL A 27 3.09 -3.23 9.13
C VAL A 27 1.64 -2.82 8.89
N LEU A 28 0.99 -3.38 7.86
CA LEU A 28 -0.38 -3.00 7.47
C LEU A 28 -1.43 -4.11 7.65
N GLY A 29 -1.04 -5.26 8.19
CA GLY A 29 -1.98 -6.37 8.44
C GLY A 29 -2.56 -6.98 7.17
N MET A 30 -1.91 -6.79 6.01
CA MET A 30 -2.40 -7.32 4.74
C MET A 30 -2.26 -8.84 4.66
N GLY A 31 -3.21 -9.51 4.02
CA GLY A 31 -3.11 -10.94 3.74
C GLY A 31 -2.15 -11.23 2.59
N VAL A 32 -1.29 -12.24 2.70
CA VAL A 32 -0.45 -12.69 1.58
C VAL A 32 -1.12 -13.86 0.87
N GLU A 33 -1.55 -13.63 -0.36
CA GLU A 33 -2.15 -14.66 -1.21
C GLU A 33 -1.13 -15.16 -2.24
N THR A 34 -1.20 -16.47 -2.53
CA THR A 34 -0.52 -17.07 -3.68
C THR A 34 -1.56 -17.61 -4.64
N PHE A 35 -1.49 -17.21 -5.91
CA PHE A 35 -2.46 -17.59 -6.92
C PHE A 35 -1.81 -17.86 -8.28
N GLY A 36 -2.52 -18.59 -9.14
CA GLY A 36 -2.01 -18.98 -10.45
C GLY A 36 -0.65 -19.69 -10.36
N GLU A 37 0.26 -19.35 -11.26
CA GLU A 37 1.62 -19.90 -11.36
C GLU A 37 2.59 -19.30 -10.33
N GLY A 38 2.20 -19.31 -9.05
CA GLY A 38 3.03 -18.81 -7.95
C GLY A 38 3.07 -17.28 -7.83
N ARG A 39 2.12 -16.56 -8.44
CA ARG A 39 2.00 -15.11 -8.31
C ARG A 39 1.60 -14.75 -6.88
N LYS A 40 2.12 -13.63 -6.38
CA LYS A 40 1.85 -13.12 -5.04
C LYS A 40 1.01 -11.86 -5.08
N ALA A 41 0.09 -11.74 -4.13
CA ALA A 41 -0.67 -10.53 -3.89
C ALA A 41 -0.82 -10.23 -2.41
N LEU A 42 -1.01 -8.95 -2.11
CA LEU A 42 -1.36 -8.41 -0.81
C LEU A 42 -2.85 -8.06 -0.80
N THR A 43 -3.64 -8.64 0.09
CA THR A 43 -5.09 -8.42 0.17
C THR A 43 -5.46 -7.54 1.35
N PHE A 44 -6.42 -6.63 1.13
CA PHE A 44 -6.97 -5.75 2.15
C PHE A 44 -8.39 -5.34 1.77
N GLY A 45 -9.34 -5.40 2.72
CA GLY A 45 -10.75 -5.18 2.43
C GLY A 45 -11.23 -6.08 1.28
N ASN A 46 -11.75 -5.45 0.21
CA ASN A 46 -12.19 -6.12 -1.01
C ASN A 46 -11.27 -5.84 -2.21
N GLN A 47 -10.01 -5.46 -1.96
CA GLN A 47 -9.03 -5.07 -2.98
C GLN A 47 -7.72 -5.82 -2.78
N LYS A 48 -6.82 -5.71 -3.75
CA LYS A 48 -5.46 -6.25 -3.63
C LYS A 48 -4.40 -5.46 -4.37
N ILE A 49 -3.15 -5.74 -4.04
CA ILE A 49 -1.96 -5.34 -4.78
C ILE A 49 -1.27 -6.59 -5.29
N ASN A 50 -1.16 -6.74 -6.61
CA ASN A 50 -0.33 -7.79 -7.20
C ASN A 50 1.14 -7.36 -7.16
N LEU A 51 2.04 -8.31 -6.88
CA LEU A 51 3.47 -8.05 -6.82
C LEU A 51 4.18 -8.66 -8.02
N HIS A 52 4.93 -7.84 -8.74
CA HIS A 52 5.87 -8.26 -9.76
C HIS A 52 7.30 -7.97 -9.27
N ARG A 53 8.21 -8.93 -9.45
CA ARG A 53 9.62 -8.69 -9.15
C ARG A 53 10.27 -7.91 -10.30
N ALA A 54 11.04 -6.87 -9.98
CA ALA A 54 11.80 -6.09 -10.96
C ALA A 54 12.71 -7.00 -11.81
N GLY A 55 12.64 -6.85 -13.14
CA GLY A 55 13.36 -7.69 -14.10
C GLY A 55 12.73 -9.06 -14.37
N HIS A 56 11.64 -9.40 -13.69
CA HIS A 56 10.89 -10.64 -13.84
C HIS A 56 9.37 -10.37 -13.89
N GLU A 57 8.97 -9.23 -14.45
CA GLU A 57 7.57 -8.85 -14.51
C GLU A 57 6.81 -9.68 -15.56
N PHE A 58 5.52 -9.93 -15.30
CA PHE A 58 4.64 -10.54 -16.28
C PHE A 58 4.15 -9.52 -17.30
N GLU A 59 3.92 -9.97 -18.54
CA GLU A 59 3.25 -9.17 -19.57
C GLU A 59 1.72 -9.37 -19.52
N PRO A 60 0.92 -8.33 -19.85
CA PRO A 60 1.34 -6.95 -20.05
C PRO A 60 1.64 -6.23 -18.73
N LYS A 61 2.45 -5.17 -18.79
CA LYS A 61 2.81 -4.32 -17.64
C LYS A 61 2.86 -2.84 -17.99
N ALA A 62 3.09 -2.00 -16.97
CA ALA A 62 3.39 -0.59 -17.18
C ALA A 62 4.60 -0.43 -18.11
N GLU A 63 4.64 0.62 -18.92
CA GLU A 63 5.74 0.87 -19.87
C GLU A 63 7.11 0.99 -19.17
N ARG A 64 7.12 1.54 -17.95
CA ARG A 64 8.32 1.75 -17.13
C ARG A 64 8.09 1.21 -15.71
N PRO A 65 8.08 -0.12 -15.51
CA PRO A 65 7.88 -0.71 -14.19
C PRO A 65 9.07 -0.33 -13.30
N THR A 66 8.80 0.39 -12.21
CA THR A 66 9.84 1.03 -11.41
C THR A 66 9.56 0.81 -9.92
N PRO A 67 10.43 0.10 -9.18
CA PRO A 67 10.33 0.05 -7.73
C PRO A 67 10.42 1.44 -7.10
N GLY A 68 9.61 1.68 -6.08
CA GLY A 68 9.57 2.97 -5.37
C GLY A 68 8.81 4.08 -6.09
N SER A 69 8.13 3.79 -7.20
CA SER A 69 7.41 4.81 -7.97
C SER A 69 5.98 5.06 -7.51
N ALA A 70 5.47 4.29 -6.55
CA ALA A 70 4.10 4.41 -6.08
C ALA A 70 3.97 5.41 -4.93
N ASP A 71 2.81 6.07 -4.90
CA ASP A 71 2.35 6.96 -3.84
C ASP A 71 0.89 6.61 -3.58
N LEU A 72 0.63 5.97 -2.43
CA LEU A 72 -0.63 5.28 -2.14
C LEU A 72 -1.20 5.76 -0.80
N CYS A 73 -2.49 6.10 -0.79
CA CYS A 73 -3.23 6.43 0.43
C CYS A 73 -4.25 5.35 0.75
N PHE A 74 -4.19 4.82 1.97
CA PHE A 74 -5.10 3.81 2.51
C PHE A 74 -5.95 4.39 3.63
N ILE A 75 -7.25 4.13 3.59
CA ILE A 75 -8.16 4.47 4.68
C ILE A 75 -8.19 3.31 5.67
N SER A 76 -7.89 3.60 6.92
CA SER A 76 -8.02 2.67 8.04
C SER A 76 -9.18 3.05 8.94
N THR A 77 -9.80 2.05 9.55
CA THR A 77 -10.76 2.22 10.66
C THR A 77 -10.07 2.17 12.02
N THR A 78 -8.81 1.74 12.08
CA THR A 78 -7.98 1.81 13.29
C THR A 78 -7.68 3.28 13.60
N PRO A 79 -7.83 3.74 14.86
CA PRO A 79 -7.48 5.11 15.24
C PRO A 79 -6.03 5.46 14.86
N LEU A 80 -5.80 6.65 14.31
CA LEU A 80 -4.49 7.05 13.80
C LEU A 80 -3.40 7.02 14.88
N ASP A 81 -3.74 7.32 16.13
CA ASP A 81 -2.81 7.24 17.26
C ASP A 81 -2.33 5.80 17.51
N ASP A 82 -3.22 4.81 17.37
CA ASP A 82 -2.87 3.38 17.48
C ASP A 82 -2.01 2.93 16.29
N ILE A 83 -2.28 3.46 15.09
CA ILE A 83 -1.45 3.22 13.91
C ILE A 83 -0.04 3.78 14.12
N ILE A 84 0.09 5.00 14.62
CA ILE A 84 1.39 5.61 14.93
C ILE A 84 2.16 4.77 15.94
N ALA A 85 1.50 4.32 17.02
CA ALA A 85 2.12 3.47 18.02
C ALA A 85 2.57 2.13 17.43
N HIS A 86 1.76 1.51 16.57
CA HIS A 86 2.10 0.28 15.86
C HIS A 86 3.33 0.47 14.95
N LEU A 87 3.35 1.51 14.12
CA LEU A 87 4.48 1.82 13.25
C LEU A 87 5.78 1.99 14.04
N GLN A 88 5.73 2.66 15.19
CA GLN A 88 6.89 2.82 16.07
C GLN A 88 7.35 1.49 16.66
N ALA A 89 6.43 0.62 17.10
CA ALA A 89 6.75 -0.71 17.62
C ALA A 89 7.38 -1.59 16.53
N GLU A 90 6.92 -1.47 15.29
CA GLU A 90 7.45 -2.15 14.10
C GLU A 90 8.74 -1.52 13.53
N SER A 91 9.28 -0.51 14.23
CA SER A 91 10.48 0.23 13.83
C SER A 91 10.39 0.88 12.45
N VAL A 92 9.18 1.29 12.05
CA VAL A 92 8.92 2.03 10.81
C VAL A 92 9.03 3.52 11.10
N ALA A 93 9.95 4.19 10.38
CA ALA A 93 10.12 5.63 10.50
C ALA A 93 8.95 6.37 9.86
N ILE A 94 8.26 7.19 10.65
CA ILE A 94 7.23 8.11 10.17
C ILE A 94 7.94 9.33 9.53
N GLU A 95 7.62 9.60 8.27
CA GLU A 95 8.18 10.69 7.48
C GLU A 95 7.43 12.02 7.71
N ASP A 96 6.10 11.96 7.87
CA ASP A 96 5.25 13.11 8.22
C ASP A 96 3.96 12.63 8.91
N GLY A 97 3.34 13.51 9.69
CA GLY A 97 2.06 13.29 10.37
C GLY A 97 2.14 13.10 11.89
N PRO A 98 1.00 13.08 12.59
CA PRO A 98 -0.36 13.17 12.04
C PRO A 98 -0.67 14.57 11.48
N VAL A 99 -1.23 14.63 10.27
CA VAL A 99 -1.47 15.89 9.56
C VAL A 99 -2.74 15.83 8.72
N ARG A 100 -3.46 16.95 8.61
CA ARG A 100 -4.68 17.03 7.79
C ARG A 100 -4.35 17.03 6.29
N ARG A 101 -5.16 16.32 5.53
CA ARG A 101 -5.12 16.22 4.06
C ARG A 101 -6.53 16.20 3.47
N THR A 102 -6.58 16.28 2.15
CA THR A 102 -7.82 16.17 1.37
C THR A 102 -7.89 14.76 0.79
N GLY A 103 -8.82 13.94 1.28
CA GLY A 103 -9.15 12.65 0.70
C GLY A 103 -10.17 12.77 -0.43
N ALA A 104 -10.43 11.64 -1.10
CA ALA A 104 -11.37 11.59 -2.23
C ALA A 104 -12.82 11.96 -1.85
N THR A 105 -13.23 11.73 -0.61
CA THR A 105 -14.61 11.97 -0.13
C THR A 105 -14.73 13.07 0.93
N GLY A 106 -13.61 13.67 1.35
CA GLY A 106 -13.59 14.69 2.39
C GLY A 106 -12.23 14.81 3.10
N PRO A 107 -12.15 15.62 4.16
CA PRO A 107 -10.93 15.77 4.95
C PRO A 107 -10.52 14.45 5.61
N ILE A 108 -9.22 14.18 5.62
CA ILE A 108 -8.61 13.01 6.28
C ILE A 108 -7.46 13.45 7.19
N LEU A 109 -7.13 12.65 8.19
CA LEU A 109 -5.95 12.80 9.03
C LEU A 109 -4.99 11.66 8.72
N SER A 110 -3.76 12.00 8.37
CA SER A 110 -2.82 11.10 7.69
C SER A 110 -1.48 10.98 8.39
N VAL A 111 -0.83 9.83 8.24
CA VAL A 111 0.61 9.62 8.50
C VAL A 111 1.29 9.02 7.28
N TYR A 112 2.57 9.35 7.10
CA TYR A 112 3.37 8.97 5.94
C TYR A 112 4.59 8.17 6.36
N PHE A 113 4.94 7.14 5.61
CA PHE A 113 6.16 6.36 5.77
C PHE A 113 6.55 5.68 4.45
N ARG A 114 7.67 4.96 4.45
CA ARG A 114 8.22 4.27 3.28
C ARG A 114 8.10 2.76 3.44
N ASP A 115 7.75 2.08 2.35
CA ASP A 115 7.93 0.64 2.22
C ASP A 115 9.40 0.28 1.86
N PRO A 116 9.76 -1.00 1.72
CA PRO A 116 11.14 -1.41 1.40
C PRO A 116 11.69 -0.83 0.10
N ASP A 117 10.84 -0.65 -0.91
CA ASP A 117 11.21 -0.08 -2.21
C ASP A 117 11.13 1.45 -2.23
N ARG A 118 10.77 2.07 -1.11
CA ARG A 118 10.58 3.52 -0.91
C ARG A 118 9.35 4.13 -1.60
N ASN A 119 8.34 3.31 -1.91
CA ASN A 119 7.02 3.83 -2.22
C ASN A 119 6.54 4.70 -1.06
N LEU A 120 5.87 5.81 -1.36
CA LEU A 120 5.26 6.64 -0.33
C LEU A 120 3.94 5.99 0.09
N ILE A 121 3.83 5.65 1.36
CA ILE A 121 2.63 5.05 1.94
C ILE A 121 2.01 6.05 2.90
N GLU A 122 0.77 6.41 2.61
CA GLU A 122 -0.09 7.21 3.46
C GLU A 122 -1.16 6.30 4.08
N VAL A 123 -1.32 6.38 5.41
CA VAL A 123 -2.43 5.74 6.11
C VAL A 123 -3.24 6.80 6.85
N SER A 124 -4.56 6.76 6.68
CA SER A 124 -5.41 7.87 7.06
C SER A 124 -6.75 7.43 7.69
N ASN A 125 -7.29 8.26 8.58
CA ASN A 125 -8.69 8.19 9.00
C ASN A 125 -9.51 9.31 8.36
N ILE A 126 -10.78 9.05 8.06
CA ILE A 126 -11.74 10.09 7.65
C ILE A 126 -12.05 10.99 8.84
N VAL A 127 -12.01 12.30 8.63
CA VAL A 127 -12.38 13.29 9.64
C VAL A 127 -13.82 13.73 9.37
N SER A 128 -14.70 13.44 10.31
CA SER A 128 -16.08 13.97 10.38
C SER A 128 -16.10 15.40 10.91
#